data_AF-A0A9P8ZPI0-F1
#
_entry.id   AF-A0A9P8ZPI0-F1
#
_cell.length_a   1.000
_cell.length_b   1.000
_cell.length_c   1.000
_cell.angle_alpha   90.00
_cell.angle_beta   90.00
_cell.angle_gamma   90.00
#
_symmetry.space_group_name_H-M   'P 1'
#
loop_
_entity.id
_entity.type
_entity.pdbx_description
1 polymer ?
#
loop_
_entity_poly.entity_id
_entity_poly.type
_entity_poly.pdbx_seq_one_letter_code
_entity_poly.pdbx_strand_id
1 'polypeptide(L)'
;MPIGVLAIVATVVECGLHDWSSGVLECKGNTFTTDEWSSVYKKHVKSLNTMKKVRPDMFAAWTRKLYMDCLETTKAYAALGESEDDEIQDEEMADYGDLDLGKFLHSDAISESS
;
A
#
# COMPACT_ATOMS: atom_id res chain seq x y z
N MET A 1 8.21 13.48 8.98
CA MET A 1 7.28 12.49 8.39
C MET A 1 5.95 13.16 8.05
N PRO A 2 5.39 12.95 6.84
CA PRO A 2 4.10 13.54 6.45
C PRO A 2 2.92 13.03 7.28
N ILE A 3 1.96 13.90 7.63
CA ILE A 3 0.78 13.53 8.44
C ILE A 3 -0.10 12.52 7.71
N GLY A 4 -0.26 12.66 6.40
CA GLY A 4 -1.07 11.72 5.60
C GLY A 4 -0.57 10.29 5.71
N VAL A 5 0.75 10.08 5.67
CA VAL A 5 1.38 8.76 5.82
C VAL A 5 1.10 8.18 7.21
N LEU A 6 1.28 8.98 8.26
CA LEU A 6 0.96 8.55 9.63
C LEU A 6 -0.51 8.17 9.80
N ALA A 7 -1.42 8.92 9.18
CA ALA A 7 -2.85 8.63 9.22
C ALA A 7 -3.20 7.35 8.44
N ILE A 8 -2.57 7.11 7.28
CA ILE A 8 -2.76 5.85 6.53
C ILE A 8 -2.31 4.67 7.39
N VAL A 9 -1.10 4.71 7.95
CA VAL A 9 -0.57 3.63 8.81
C VAL A 9 -1.49 3.38 10.00
N ALA A 10 -1.94 4.44 10.69
CA ALA A 10 -2.89 4.29 11.80
C ALA A 10 -4.22 3.64 11.36
N THR A 11 -4.72 3.98 10.16
CA THR A 11 -5.95 3.42 9.62
C THR A 11 -5.77 1.93 9.26
N VAL A 12 -4.65 1.56 8.67
CA VAL A 12 -4.33 0.15 8.33
C VAL A 12 -4.20 -0.70 9.60
N VAL A 13 -3.57 -0.19 10.65
CA VAL A 13 -3.46 -0.88 11.94
C VAL A 13 -4.85 -1.06 12.58
N GLU A 14 -5.69 -0.02 12.56
CA GLU A 14 -7.06 -0.12 13.08
C GLU A 14 -7.90 -1.13 12.29
N CYS A 15 -7.72 -1.19 10.97
CA CYS A 15 -8.35 -2.20 10.12
C CYS A 15 -7.90 -3.62 10.51
N GLY A 16 -6.60 -3.87 10.63
CA GLY A 16 -6.09 -5.19 11.04
C GLY A 16 -6.54 -5.62 12.45
N LEU A 17 -6.66 -4.68 13.39
CA LEU A 17 -7.20 -4.95 14.72
C LEU A 17 -8.70 -5.26 14.69
N HIS A 18 -9.45 -4.60 13.82
CA HIS A 18 -10.87 -4.87 13.62
C HIS A 18 -11.08 -6.30 13.12
N ASP A 19 -10.33 -6.73 12.11
CA ASP A 19 -10.36 -8.10 11.56
C ASP A 19 -9.97 -9.15 12.61
N TRP A 20 -8.95 -8.85 13.42
CA TRP A 20 -8.55 -9.73 14.51
C TRP A 20 -9.67 -9.90 15.55
N SER A 21 -10.34 -8.80 15.89
CA SER A 21 -11.41 -8.79 16.90
C SER A 21 -12.71 -9.47 16.44
N SER A 22 -13.00 -9.45 15.13
CA SER A 22 -14.18 -10.10 14.55
C SER A 22 -14.01 -11.62 14.43
N GLY A 23 -12.77 -12.13 14.53
CA GLY A 23 -12.44 -13.56 14.41
C GLY A 23 -12.65 -14.13 13.01
N VAL A 24 -13.01 -13.28 12.03
CA VAL A 24 -13.18 -13.65 10.63
C VAL A 24 -11.98 -13.07 9.89
N LEU A 25 -10.98 -13.93 9.66
CA LEU A 25 -9.93 -13.60 8.72
C LEU A 25 -10.55 -13.66 7.31
N GLU A 26 -11.05 -12.54 6.80
CA GLU A 26 -11.48 -12.47 5.41
C GLU A 26 -10.22 -12.54 4.52
N CYS A 27 -9.74 -13.76 4.28
CA CYS A 27 -8.61 -14.08 3.40
C CYS A 27 -8.79 -13.57 1.96
N LYS A 28 -9.99 -13.07 1.61
CA LYS A 28 -10.33 -12.50 0.31
C LYS A 28 -10.79 -11.05 0.48
N GLY A 29 -9.82 -10.18 0.70
CA GLY A 29 -10.03 -8.75 0.55
C GLY A 29 -10.50 -8.07 1.82
N ASN A 30 -9.58 -7.94 2.78
CA ASN A 30 -9.46 -6.68 3.51
C ASN A 30 -9.13 -5.59 2.47
N THR A 31 -10.16 -5.20 1.74
CA THR A 31 -10.08 -4.11 0.79
C THR A 31 -10.15 -2.88 1.67
N PHE A 32 -8.98 -2.25 1.83
CA PHE A 32 -8.88 -0.90 2.35
C PHE A 32 -9.65 0.03 1.40
N THR A 33 -10.97 -0.02 1.47
CA THR A 33 -11.85 0.73 0.60
C THR A 33 -12.00 2.11 1.19
N THR A 34 -11.94 3.10 0.30
CA THR A 34 -12.15 4.48 0.68
C THR A 34 -13.53 4.67 1.32
N ASP A 35 -14.55 3.94 0.88
CA ASP A 35 -15.92 4.10 1.39
C ASP A 35 -16.05 3.72 2.87
N GLU A 36 -15.40 2.64 3.30
CA GLU A 36 -15.48 2.17 4.68
C GLU A 36 -14.54 2.93 5.62
N TRP A 37 -13.29 3.14 5.19
CA TRP A 37 -12.24 3.64 6.08
C TRP A 37 -11.95 5.14 5.93
N SER A 38 -12.56 5.86 4.99
CA SER A 38 -12.31 7.30 4.83
C SER A 38 -12.69 8.12 6.05
N SER A 39 -13.74 7.73 6.78
CA SER A 39 -14.15 8.40 8.02
C SER A 39 -13.09 8.24 9.11
N VAL A 40 -12.56 7.01 9.27
CA VAL A 40 -11.50 6.66 10.21
C VAL A 40 -10.21 7.40 9.86
N TYR A 41 -9.80 7.38 8.59
CA TYR A 41 -8.66 8.14 8.09
C TYR A 41 -8.78 9.64 8.39
N LYS A 42 -9.93 10.26 8.08
CA LYS A 42 -10.18 11.69 8.38
C LYS A 42 -10.09 11.98 9.88
N LYS A 43 -10.58 11.08 10.74
CA LYS A 43 -10.48 11.18 12.20
C LYS A 43 -9.01 11.13 12.66
N HIS A 44 -8.20 10.25 12.10
CA HIS A 44 -6.76 10.18 12.38
C HIS A 44 -6.03 11.44 11.94
N VAL A 45 -6.29 11.94 10.72
CA VAL A 45 -5.73 13.20 10.24
C VAL A 45 -6.08 14.36 11.18
N LYS A 46 -7.35 14.46 11.61
CA LYS A 46 -7.79 15.51 12.55
C LYS A 46 -7.07 15.40 13.91
N SER A 47 -6.94 14.18 14.42
CA SER A 47 -6.28 13.91 15.70
C SER A 47 -4.78 14.27 15.65
N LEU A 48 -4.08 13.85 14.59
CA LEU A 48 -2.67 14.18 14.38
C LEU A 48 -2.43 15.69 14.21
N ASN A 49 -3.31 16.38 13.46
CA ASN A 49 -3.25 17.83 13.33
C ASN A 49 -3.49 18.54 14.66
N THR A 50 -4.39 18.01 15.49
CA THR A 50 -4.65 18.55 16.83
C THR A 50 -3.43 18.36 17.73
N MET A 51 -2.84 17.16 17.73
CA MET A 51 -1.63 16.86 18.50
C MET A 51 -0.47 17.76 18.08
N LYS A 52 -0.26 17.96 16.77
CA LYS A 52 0.75 18.87 16.24
C LYS A 52 0.56 20.31 16.70
N LYS A 53 -0.70 20.77 16.84
CA LYS A 53 -1.01 22.13 17.32
C LYS A 53 -0.84 22.28 18.83
N VAL A 54 -1.30 21.30 19.60
CA VAL A 54 -1.34 21.39 21.07
C VAL A 54 0.01 21.07 21.70
N ARG A 55 0.75 20.08 21.17
CA ARG A 55 2.08 19.66 21.65
C ARG A 55 3.06 19.42 20.49
N PRO A 56 3.52 20.50 19.83
CA PRO A 56 4.38 20.39 18.65
C PRO A 56 5.73 19.75 18.95
N ASP A 57 6.28 19.96 20.14
CA ASP A 57 7.52 19.40 20.65
C ASP A 57 7.46 17.88 20.77
N MET A 58 6.40 17.36 21.42
CA MET A 58 6.19 15.92 21.53
C MET A 58 5.91 15.29 20.17
N PHE A 59 5.10 15.95 19.32
CA PHE A 59 4.83 15.46 17.98
C PHE A 59 6.12 15.33 17.15
N ALA A 60 7.03 16.31 17.22
CA ALA A 60 8.32 16.26 16.55
C ALA A 60 9.22 15.14 17.10
N ALA A 61 9.27 14.98 18.42
CA ALA A 61 10.05 13.91 19.06
C ALA A 61 9.56 12.51 18.63
N TRP A 62 8.25 12.29 18.65
CA TRP A 62 7.65 11.00 18.28
C TRP A 62 7.84 10.68 16.81
N THR A 63 7.61 11.64 15.92
CA THR A 63 7.81 11.42 14.48
C THR A 63 9.27 11.20 14.10
N ARG A 64 10.20 11.84 14.82
CA ARG A 64 11.64 11.57 14.66
C ARG A 64 12.00 10.17 15.15
N LYS A 65 11.54 9.79 16.35
CA LYS A 65 11.77 8.45 16.90
C LYS A 65 11.26 7.38 15.94
N LEU A 66 10.00 7.48 15.53
CA LEU A 66 9.38 6.54 14.60
C LEU A 66 10.19 6.40 13.30
N TYR A 67 10.65 7.52 12.73
CA TYR A 67 11.49 7.48 11.54
C TYR A 67 12.81 6.73 11.77
N MET A 68 13.48 6.98 12.90
CA MET A 68 14.73 6.29 13.22
C MET A 68 14.50 4.79 13.46
N ASP A 69 13.47 4.43 14.22
CA ASP A 69 13.12 3.01 14.49
C ASP A 69 12.82 2.26 13.18
N CYS A 70 12.06 2.87 12.26
CA CYS A 70 11.83 2.31 10.93
C CYS A 70 13.12 2.17 10.12
N LEU A 71 13.99 3.19 10.14
CA LEU A 71 15.25 3.17 9.40
C LEU A 71 16.21 2.10 9.92
N GLU A 72 16.30 1.92 11.24
CA GLU A 72 17.10 0.86 11.87
C GLU A 72 16.60 -0.52 11.46
N THR A 73 15.28 -0.70 11.44
CA THR A 73 14.64 -1.94 10.99
C THR A 73 14.98 -2.22 9.52
N THR A 74 14.82 -1.24 8.62
CA THR A 74 15.16 -1.40 7.20
C THR A 74 16.64 -1.72 6.99
N LYS A 75 17.55 -1.08 7.73
CA LYS A 75 18.98 -1.40 7.68
C LYS A 75 19.28 -2.83 8.14
N ALA A 76 18.59 -3.30 9.17
CA ALA A 76 18.71 -4.67 9.63
C ALA A 76 18.23 -5.66 8.55
N TYR A 77 17.10 -5.39 7.87
CA TYR A 77 16.64 -6.21 6.74
C TYR A 77 17.59 -6.17 5.55
N ALA A 78 18.14 -5.01 5.20
CA ALA A 78 19.13 -4.90 4.12
C ALA A 78 20.44 -5.62 4.45
N ALA A 79 20.83 -5.67 5.73
CA ALA A 79 21.98 -6.42 6.20
C ALA A 79 21.75 -7.94 6.27
N LEU A 80 20.48 -8.38 6.20
CA LEU A 80 20.09 -9.79 6.07
C LEU A 80 20.04 -10.26 4.60
N GLY A 81 20.46 -9.42 3.65
CA GLY A 81 20.46 -9.73 2.22
C GLY A 81 21.41 -10.86 1.86
N GLU A 82 20.86 -12.07 1.74
CA GLU A 82 21.09 -13.07 0.68
C GLU A 82 20.12 -14.24 0.94
N SER A 83 18.88 -14.13 0.48
CA SER A 83 18.15 -15.31 0.02
C SER A 83 17.98 -15.15 -1.47
N GLU A 84 18.77 -15.93 -2.21
CA GLU A 84 18.60 -16.23 -3.62
C GLU A 84 17.14 -16.67 -3.89
N ASP A 85 16.68 -16.42 -5.11
CA ASP A 85 15.39 -16.73 -5.73
C ASP A 85 14.36 -15.58 -5.82
N ASP A 86 13.96 -15.34 -7.07
CA ASP A 86 12.94 -14.42 -7.59
C ASP A 86 13.38 -13.00 -8.02
N GLU A 87 14.61 -12.81 -8.51
CA GLU A 87 14.87 -11.75 -9.50
C GLU A 87 14.59 -12.31 -10.91
N ILE A 88 13.50 -11.83 -11.54
CA ILE A 88 13.20 -12.06 -12.96
C ILE A 88 14.42 -11.61 -13.77
N GLN A 89 15.06 -12.55 -14.44
CA GLN A 89 16.26 -12.27 -15.24
C GLN A 89 15.87 -11.46 -16.47
N ASP A 90 16.74 -10.55 -16.92
CA ASP A 90 16.49 -9.67 -18.07
C ASP A 90 16.10 -10.45 -19.35
N GLU A 91 16.52 -11.71 -19.43
CA GLU A 91 16.17 -12.65 -20.51
C GLU A 91 14.70 -13.07 -20.49
N GLU A 92 14.07 -13.18 -19.32
CA GLU A 92 12.63 -13.45 -19.18
C GLU A 92 11.78 -12.21 -19.54
N MET A 93 12.31 -11.00 -19.36
CA MET A 93 11.61 -9.76 -19.74
C MET A 93 11.57 -9.51 -21.27
N ALA A 94 12.38 -10.25 -22.03
CA ALA A 94 12.49 -10.14 -23.48
C ALA A 94 11.71 -11.22 -24.25
N ASP A 95 11.20 -12.27 -23.59
CA ASP A 95 10.43 -13.33 -24.22
C ASP A 95 8.94 -12.97 -24.33
N TYR A 96 8.58 -12.33 -25.45
CA TYR A 96 7.20 -12.03 -25.82
C TYR A 96 6.59 -13.11 -26.75
N GLY A 97 7.20 -14.30 -26.82
CA GLY A 97 6.81 -15.37 -27.75
C GLY A 97 5.36 -15.88 -27.57
N ASP A 98 4.80 -15.72 -26.37
CA ASP A 98 3.44 -16.16 -26.03
C ASP A 98 2.34 -15.14 -26.35
N LEU A 99 2.69 -13.93 -26.81
CA LEU A 99 1.72 -12.94 -27.27
C LEU A 99 1.28 -13.22 -28.72
N ASP A 100 0.23 -14.03 -28.89
CA ASP A 100 -0.45 -14.23 -30.19
C ASP A 100 -1.18 -12.94 -30.65
N LEU A 101 -0.41 -12.02 -31.21
CA LEU A 101 -0.85 -10.74 -31.79
C LEU A 101 -1.76 -10.90 -33.02
N GLY A 102 -2.01 -12.13 -33.50
CA GLY A 102 -2.82 -12.41 -34.69
C GLY A 102 -4.33 -12.25 -34.50
N LYS A 103 -4.85 -12.18 -33.26
CA LYS A 103 -6.30 -12.12 -33.01
C LYS A 103 -6.91 -10.72 -32.93
N PHE A 104 -6.10 -9.66 -32.92
CA PHE A 104 -6.62 -8.29 -32.73
C PHE A 104 -6.94 -7.52 -34.02
N LEU A 105 -6.66 -8.07 -35.21
CA LEU A 105 -6.79 -7.32 -36.47
C LEU A 105 -7.90 -7.78 -37.44
N HIS A 106 -8.82 -8.68 -37.07
CA HIS A 106 -9.90 -9.13 -37.98
C HIS A 106 -11.29 -9.22 -37.31
N SER A 107 -11.70 -8.16 -36.62
CA SER A 107 -13.13 -7.88 -36.43
C SER A 107 -13.32 -6.38 -36.49
N ASP A 108 -13.80 -5.90 -37.65
CA ASP A 108 -14.84 -4.86 -37.77
C ASP A 108 -14.77 -4.23 -39.17
N ALA A 109 -15.29 -4.98 -40.15
CA ALA A 109 -15.86 -4.39 -41.36
C ALA A 109 -17.36 -4.73 -41.34
N ILE A 110 -18.10 -3.99 -40.51
CA ILE A 110 -19.56 -4.01 -40.48
C ILE A 110 -20.06 -3.36 -41.77
N SER A 111 -20.90 -4.13 -42.47
CA SER A 111 -21.70 -3.77 -43.62
C SER A 111 -22.59 -2.55 -43.33
N GLU A 112 -22.47 -1.50 -44.15
CA GLU A 112 -23.55 -0.53 -44.36
C GLU A 112 -24.05 -0.69 -45.80
N SER A 113 -25.20 -1.35 -45.93
CA SER A 113 -26.07 -1.30 -47.09
C SER A 113 -27.29 -0.46 -46.74
N SER A 114 -27.50 0.67 -47.41
CA SER A 114 -28.81 1.22 -47.80
C SER A 114 -28.62 2.33 -48.82
#